data_AF-A0A838YCY7-F1
#
_entry.id   AF-A0A838YCY7-F1
#
_cell.length_a   1.000
_cell.length_b   1.000
_cell.length_c   1.000
_cell.angle_alpha   90.00
_cell.angle_beta   90.00
_cell.angle_gamma   90.00
#
_symmetry.space_group_name_H-M   'P 1'
#
loop_
_entity.id
_entity.type
_entity.pdbx_description
1 polymer ?
#
loop_
_entity_poly.entity_id
_entity_poly.type
_entity_poly.pdbx_seq_one_letter_code
_entity_poly.pdbx_strand_id
1 'polypeptide(L)'
;IIIKLNTGDRFWCQYAYQMAHEFCHVLCRFKNGSQTNLWFEESLCEMASMFALKSMAKTWKTNPPYSNWKSYSSAIEDYLEEIVLKNKLPEGVSVADYYKKNAETLAKDPVNRPINGKIATALLSSFETNPEHWASIHYINNGKAKEELTFQEYMKNWLDESPKKHHIFIHSIARKLGISL
;
A
#
# COMPACT_ATOMS: atom_id res chain seq x y z
N ILE A 1 -10.11 4.55 -17.72
CA ILE A 1 -10.12 4.21 -16.28
C ILE A 1 -11.21 5.06 -15.64
N ILE A 2 -12.13 4.46 -14.90
CA ILE A 2 -13.15 5.17 -14.11
C ILE A 2 -12.85 4.84 -12.65
N ILE A 3 -12.63 5.85 -11.81
CA ILE A 3 -12.38 5.70 -10.37
C ILE A 3 -13.71 5.88 -9.65
N LYS A 4 -14.14 4.87 -8.88
CA LYS A 4 -15.37 4.92 -8.08
C LYS A 4 -15.02 5.05 -6.61
N LEU A 5 -15.57 6.06 -5.96
CA LEU A 5 -15.38 6.30 -4.53
C LEU A 5 -16.69 5.96 -3.79
N ASN A 6 -16.59 5.19 -2.72
CA ASN A 6 -17.65 4.94 -1.75
C ASN A 6 -17.50 5.88 -0.53
N THR A 7 -17.74 7.17 -0.76
CA THR A 7 -17.63 8.23 0.25
C THR A 7 -18.95 9.01 0.34
N GLY A 8 -19.18 9.69 1.46
CA GLY A 8 -20.34 10.56 1.64
C GLY A 8 -19.98 11.90 2.28
N ASP A 9 -20.85 12.89 2.09
CA ASP A 9 -20.78 14.21 2.75
C ASP A 9 -19.41 14.91 2.58
N ARG A 10 -18.98 15.69 3.56
CA ARG A 10 -17.78 16.53 3.58
C ARG A 10 -16.56 15.87 4.24
N PHE A 11 -16.51 14.53 4.28
CA PHE A 11 -15.39 13.78 4.85
C PHE A 11 -14.21 13.69 3.86
N TRP A 12 -13.55 14.82 3.59
CA TRP A 12 -12.42 14.92 2.63
C TRP A 12 -11.29 13.90 2.88
N CYS A 13 -11.05 13.53 4.14
CA CYS A 13 -10.11 12.47 4.50
C CYS A 13 -10.47 11.11 3.85
N GLN A 14 -11.75 10.75 3.79
CA GLN A 14 -12.21 9.51 3.13
C GLN A 14 -12.07 9.59 1.61
N TYR A 15 -12.34 10.76 1.01
CA TYR A 15 -12.14 10.96 -0.43
C TYR A 15 -10.67 10.81 -0.80
N ALA A 16 -9.78 11.46 -0.02
CA ALA A 16 -8.34 11.36 -0.22
C ALA A 16 -7.84 9.91 -0.05
N TYR A 17 -8.34 9.21 0.97
CA TYR A 17 -8.03 7.80 1.21
C TYR A 17 -8.38 6.95 -0.02
N GLN A 18 -9.64 6.98 -0.44
CA GLN A 18 -10.10 6.12 -1.53
C GLN A 18 -9.52 6.51 -2.88
N MET A 19 -9.34 7.81 -3.14
CA MET A 19 -8.66 8.25 -4.35
C MET A 19 -7.23 7.74 -4.41
N ALA A 20 -6.49 7.78 -3.30
CA ALA A 20 -5.14 7.26 -3.23
C ALA A 20 -5.08 5.73 -3.41
N HIS A 21 -6.03 4.99 -2.84
CA HIS A 21 -6.19 3.54 -3.05
C HIS A 21 -6.34 3.21 -4.54
N GLU A 22 -7.35 3.79 -5.18
CA GLU A 22 -7.65 3.53 -6.59
C GLU A 22 -6.56 4.04 -7.53
N PHE A 23 -5.93 5.17 -7.19
CA PHE A 23 -4.79 5.68 -7.95
C PHE A 23 -3.58 4.74 -7.85
N CYS A 24 -3.38 4.06 -6.73
CA CYS A 24 -2.33 3.05 -6.61
C CYS A 24 -2.58 1.86 -7.54
N HIS A 25 -3.82 1.39 -7.71
CA HIS A 25 -4.15 0.38 -8.73
C HIS A 25 -3.79 0.83 -10.16
N VAL A 26 -3.98 2.12 -10.47
CA VAL A 26 -3.53 2.70 -11.75
C VAL A 26 -2.00 2.60 -11.89
N LEU A 27 -1.26 2.93 -10.84
CA LEU A 27 0.20 2.81 -10.83
C LEU A 27 0.66 1.36 -10.95
N CYS A 28 -0.06 0.42 -10.34
CA CYS A 28 0.15 -1.03 -10.50
C CYS A 28 -0.23 -1.54 -11.90
N ARG A 29 -0.62 -0.67 -12.84
CA ARG A 29 -1.00 -0.97 -14.24
C ARG A 29 -2.24 -1.85 -14.41
N PHE A 30 -3.08 -2.00 -13.40
CA PHE A 30 -4.26 -2.89 -13.39
C PHE A 30 -3.96 -4.31 -13.89
N LYS A 31 -4.07 -5.28 -12.99
CA LYS A 31 -3.82 -6.68 -13.33
C LYS A 31 -5.09 -7.38 -13.83
N ASN A 32 -5.06 -7.82 -15.09
CA ASN A 32 -5.92 -8.91 -15.56
C ASN A 32 -5.14 -10.24 -15.44
N GLY A 33 -5.75 -11.31 -14.92
CA GLY A 33 -5.13 -12.63 -14.79
C GLY A 33 -5.27 -13.23 -13.39
N SER A 34 -4.25 -13.96 -12.94
CA SER A 34 -4.24 -14.63 -11.63
C SER A 34 -4.47 -13.65 -10.47
N GLN A 35 -5.33 -14.03 -9.54
CA GLN A 35 -5.64 -13.25 -8.34
C GLN A 35 -4.85 -13.71 -7.09
N THR A 36 -4.01 -14.74 -7.22
CA THR A 36 -3.30 -15.39 -6.09
C THR A 36 -2.46 -14.41 -5.26
N ASN A 37 -1.86 -13.40 -5.91
CA ASN A 37 -1.03 -12.38 -5.26
C ASN A 37 -1.66 -10.97 -5.28
N LEU A 38 -2.94 -10.85 -5.65
CA LEU A 38 -3.65 -9.56 -5.67
C LEU A 38 -3.63 -8.89 -4.28
N TRP A 39 -3.63 -9.68 -3.21
CA TRP A 39 -3.57 -9.18 -1.84
C TRP A 39 -2.38 -8.25 -1.57
N PHE A 40 -1.25 -8.46 -2.25
CA PHE A 40 -0.08 -7.61 -2.05
C PHE A 40 -0.28 -6.25 -2.72
N GLU A 41 -0.92 -6.22 -3.89
CA GLU A 41 -1.36 -4.98 -4.54
C GLU A 41 -2.37 -4.22 -3.68
N GLU A 42 -3.40 -4.90 -3.14
CA GLU A 42 -4.35 -4.29 -2.21
C GLU A 42 -3.66 -3.71 -0.97
N SER A 43 -2.66 -4.40 -0.44
CA SER A 43 -1.87 -3.91 0.71
C SER A 43 -1.05 -2.67 0.35
N LEU A 44 -0.50 -2.60 -0.88
CA LEU A 44 0.19 -1.41 -1.38
C LEU A 44 -0.79 -0.24 -1.58
N CYS A 45 -2.02 -0.50 -2.03
CA CYS A 45 -3.06 0.51 -2.22
C CYS A 45 -3.58 1.07 -0.89
N GLU A 46 -3.80 0.21 0.11
CA GLU A 46 -4.11 0.64 1.48
C GLU A 46 -2.95 1.46 2.08
N MET A 47 -1.70 1.08 1.80
CA MET A 47 -0.51 1.83 2.22
C MET A 47 -0.41 3.19 1.52
N ALA A 48 -0.71 3.26 0.22
CA ALA A 48 -0.75 4.50 -0.55
C ALA A 48 -1.75 5.50 0.04
N SER A 49 -2.88 5.00 0.51
CA SER A 49 -3.89 5.82 1.21
C SER A 49 -3.33 6.47 2.46
N MET A 50 -2.65 5.70 3.31
CA MET A 50 -2.00 6.24 4.52
C MET A 50 -0.88 7.22 4.17
N PHE A 51 -0.04 6.89 3.18
CA PHE A 51 1.05 7.75 2.73
C PHE A 51 0.54 9.10 2.21
N ALA A 52 -0.50 9.09 1.38
CA ALA A 52 -1.12 10.29 0.83
C ALA A 52 -1.73 11.16 1.93
N LEU A 53 -2.50 10.57 2.86
CA LEU A 53 -3.06 11.30 3.99
C LEU A 53 -1.99 11.96 4.85
N LYS A 54 -0.89 11.27 5.14
CA LYS A 54 0.21 11.84 5.93
C LYS A 54 0.87 13.02 5.21
N SER A 55 1.09 12.89 3.91
CA SER A 55 1.63 13.97 3.07
C SER A 55 0.68 15.18 3.04
N MET A 56 -0.63 14.93 2.89
CA MET A 56 -1.66 15.96 2.92
C MET A 56 -1.73 16.66 4.27
N ALA A 57 -1.80 15.91 5.38
CA ALA A 57 -1.79 16.46 6.73
C ALA A 57 -0.60 17.41 6.95
N LYS A 58 0.62 16.96 6.59
CA LYS A 58 1.83 17.78 6.72
C LYS A 58 1.76 19.03 5.86
N THR A 59 1.36 18.90 4.60
CA THR A 59 1.36 20.01 3.63
C THR A 59 0.28 21.03 3.95
N TRP A 60 -0.91 20.58 4.35
CA TRP A 60 -2.06 21.45 4.55
C TRP A 60 -1.94 22.34 5.81
N LYS A 61 -1.05 22.00 6.74
CA LYS A 61 -0.70 22.89 7.87
C LYS A 61 -0.22 24.26 7.41
N THR A 62 0.52 24.31 6.30
CA THR A 62 1.15 25.56 5.82
C THR A 62 0.68 25.96 4.43
N ASN A 63 0.40 25.01 3.55
CA ASN A 63 0.10 25.22 2.14
C ASN A 63 -1.06 24.31 1.64
N PRO A 64 -2.28 24.46 2.17
CA PRO A 64 -3.46 23.75 1.63
C PRO A 64 -3.95 24.38 0.32
N PRO A 65 -4.76 23.65 -0.48
CA PRO A 65 -5.36 24.19 -1.71
C PRO A 65 -6.16 25.48 -1.51
N TYR A 66 -6.85 25.58 -0.37
CA TYR A 66 -7.55 26.79 0.05
C TYR A 66 -7.11 27.15 1.47
N SER A 67 -6.76 28.42 1.71
CA SER A 67 -6.14 28.84 2.98
C SER A 67 -7.02 28.57 4.21
N ASN A 68 -8.35 28.56 4.06
CA ASN A 68 -9.29 28.21 5.13
C ASN A 68 -9.30 26.71 5.48
N TRP A 69 -8.60 25.85 4.74
CA TRP A 69 -8.48 24.42 5.02
C TRP A 69 -7.27 24.07 5.91
N LYS A 70 -6.48 25.05 6.33
CA LYS A 70 -5.33 24.81 7.23
C LYS A 70 -5.72 24.05 8.49
N SER A 71 -6.84 24.41 9.12
CA SER A 71 -7.34 23.73 10.31
C SER A 71 -7.82 22.30 10.04
N TYR A 72 -8.16 21.95 8.79
CA TYR A 72 -8.56 20.59 8.44
C TYR A 72 -7.40 19.60 8.48
N SER A 73 -6.14 20.06 8.50
CA SER A 73 -4.98 19.18 8.62
C SER A 73 -5.05 18.31 9.87
N SER A 74 -5.57 18.81 11.00
CA SER A 74 -5.68 18.02 12.23
C SER A 74 -6.69 16.88 12.07
N ALA A 75 -7.82 17.11 11.41
CA ALA A 75 -8.80 16.06 11.13
C ALA A 75 -8.23 14.95 10.23
N ILE A 76 -7.29 15.28 9.33
CA ILE A 76 -6.56 14.29 8.54
C ILE A 76 -5.59 13.48 9.42
N GLU A 77 -4.91 14.14 10.36
CA GLU A 77 -4.01 13.48 11.32
C GLU A 77 -4.77 12.52 12.23
N ASP A 78 -5.87 12.96 12.83
CA ASP A 78 -6.72 12.14 13.70
C ASP A 78 -7.22 10.89 12.95
N TYR A 79 -7.72 11.08 11.72
CA TYR A 79 -8.19 9.97 10.89
C TYR A 79 -7.08 8.98 10.53
N LEU A 80 -5.89 9.49 10.16
CA LEU A 80 -4.74 8.64 9.88
C LEU A 80 -4.28 7.87 11.12
N GLU A 81 -4.26 8.51 12.28
CA GLU A 81 -3.88 7.87 13.55
C GLU A 81 -4.84 6.72 13.90
N GLU A 82 -6.16 6.92 13.74
CA GLU A 82 -7.15 5.86 13.92
C GLU A 82 -6.88 4.66 13.00
N ILE A 83 -6.60 4.90 11.72
CA ILE A 83 -6.28 3.85 10.75
C ILE A 83 -5.02 3.10 11.15
N VAL A 84 -3.94 3.82 11.45
CA VAL A 84 -2.65 3.23 11.82
C VAL A 84 -2.75 2.44 13.11
N LEU A 85 -3.48 2.96 14.12
CA LEU A 85 -3.67 2.28 15.40
C LEU A 85 -4.47 0.98 15.22
N LYS A 86 -5.57 1.03 14.48
CA LYS A 86 -6.41 -0.14 14.15
C LYS A 86 -5.64 -1.23 13.40
N ASN A 87 -4.72 -0.82 12.53
CA ASN A 87 -3.94 -1.70 11.68
C ASN A 87 -2.53 -1.99 12.21
N LYS A 88 -2.22 -1.61 13.44
CA LYS A 88 -0.95 -1.99 14.06
C LYS A 88 -0.88 -3.52 14.20
N LEU A 89 0.31 -4.07 13.94
CA LEU A 89 0.58 -5.47 14.25
C LEU A 89 0.56 -5.68 15.77
N PRO A 90 0.14 -6.87 16.25
CA PRO A 90 0.28 -7.21 17.66
C PRO A 90 1.75 -7.12 18.11
N GLU A 91 1.95 -6.79 19.38
CA GLU A 91 3.29 -6.66 19.95
C GLU A 91 4.09 -7.97 19.81
N GLY A 92 5.36 -7.86 19.45
CA GLY A 92 6.26 -9.00 19.25
C GLY A 92 6.03 -9.79 17.95
N VAL A 93 5.01 -9.46 17.15
CA VAL A 93 4.74 -10.16 15.87
C VAL A 93 5.48 -9.46 14.73
N SER A 94 6.36 -10.20 14.05
CA SER A 94 7.03 -9.69 12.86
C SER A 94 6.08 -9.68 11.64
N VAL A 95 6.37 -8.83 10.64
CA VAL A 95 5.59 -8.80 9.39
C VAL A 95 5.67 -10.14 8.66
N ALA A 96 6.84 -10.81 8.71
CA ALA A 96 7.05 -12.13 8.13
C ALA A 96 6.17 -13.20 8.80
N ASP A 97 6.11 -13.23 10.13
CA ASP A 97 5.26 -14.18 10.86
C ASP A 97 3.78 -13.91 10.61
N TYR A 98 3.39 -12.63 10.56
CA TYR A 98 2.02 -12.24 10.26
C TYR A 98 1.62 -12.65 8.84
N TYR A 99 2.47 -12.40 7.84
CA TYR A 99 2.23 -12.87 6.48
C TYR A 99 2.14 -14.40 6.42
N LYS A 100 3.12 -15.12 6.97
CA LYS A 100 3.15 -16.59 6.98
C LYS A 100 1.88 -17.19 7.58
N LYS A 101 1.38 -16.63 8.69
CA LYS A 101 0.14 -17.06 9.34
C LYS A 101 -1.10 -16.85 8.46
N ASN A 102 -1.13 -15.80 7.64
CA ASN A 102 -2.32 -15.41 6.87
C ASN A 102 -2.20 -15.67 5.37
N ALA A 103 -1.10 -16.26 4.88
CA ALA A 103 -0.79 -16.40 3.46
C ALA A 103 -1.90 -17.14 2.68
N GLU A 104 -2.46 -18.21 3.25
CA GLU A 104 -3.55 -18.95 2.62
C GLU A 104 -4.84 -18.11 2.54
N THR A 105 -5.18 -17.38 3.61
CA THR A 105 -6.34 -16.48 3.62
C THR A 105 -6.17 -15.36 2.60
N LEU A 106 -4.98 -14.75 2.53
CA LEU A 106 -4.66 -13.69 1.59
C LEU A 106 -4.74 -14.17 0.13
N ALA A 107 -4.35 -15.41 -0.16
CA ALA A 107 -4.47 -15.97 -1.50
C ALA A 107 -5.94 -16.26 -1.90
N LYS A 108 -6.80 -16.64 -0.95
CA LYS A 108 -8.21 -16.97 -1.19
C LYS A 108 -9.13 -15.75 -1.18
N ASP A 109 -8.85 -14.79 -0.30
CA ASP A 109 -9.59 -13.54 -0.12
C ASP A 109 -8.62 -12.35 -0.21
N PRO A 110 -8.21 -11.96 -1.43
CA PRO A 110 -7.16 -10.97 -1.61
C PRO A 110 -7.54 -9.55 -1.16
N VAL A 111 -8.84 -9.28 -0.99
CA VAL A 111 -9.39 -7.97 -0.61
C VAL A 111 -9.73 -7.88 0.88
N ASN A 112 -9.18 -8.80 1.71
CA ASN A 112 -9.41 -8.86 3.15
C ASN A 112 -8.77 -7.68 3.92
N ARG A 113 -9.44 -6.52 3.89
CA ARG A 113 -8.95 -5.26 4.48
C ARG A 113 -8.36 -5.38 5.89
N PRO A 114 -8.93 -6.15 6.85
CA PRO A 114 -8.31 -6.33 8.16
C PRO A 114 -6.89 -6.91 8.14
N ILE A 115 -6.59 -7.83 7.22
CA ILE A 115 -5.27 -8.45 7.07
C ILE A 115 -4.38 -7.57 6.18
N ASN A 116 -4.88 -7.11 5.03
CA ASN A 116 -4.13 -6.22 4.13
C ASN A 116 -3.68 -4.94 4.85
N GLY A 117 -4.58 -4.33 5.64
CA GLY A 117 -4.30 -3.12 6.40
C GLY A 117 -3.12 -3.27 7.35
N LYS A 118 -2.98 -4.42 8.02
CA LYS A 118 -1.84 -4.69 8.92
C LYS A 118 -0.52 -4.78 8.18
N ILE A 119 -0.50 -5.43 7.02
CA ILE A 119 0.67 -5.47 6.16
C ILE A 119 0.98 -4.07 5.62
N ALA A 120 -0.04 -3.36 5.13
CA ALA A 120 0.07 -2.00 4.62
C ALA A 120 0.69 -1.03 5.64
N THR A 121 0.18 -1.00 6.87
CA THR A 121 0.69 -0.16 7.96
C THR A 121 2.12 -0.52 8.30
N ALA A 122 2.47 -1.81 8.30
CA ALA A 122 3.83 -2.23 8.56
C ALA A 122 4.81 -1.83 7.44
N LEU A 123 4.35 -1.74 6.19
CA LEU A 123 5.18 -1.33 5.04
C LEU A 123 5.31 0.19 4.89
N LEU A 124 4.40 0.98 5.49
CA LEU A 124 4.34 2.44 5.35
C LEU A 124 5.69 3.13 5.55
N SER A 125 6.39 2.82 6.65
CA SER A 125 7.68 3.46 6.96
C SER A 125 8.77 3.19 5.92
N SER A 126 8.71 2.05 5.21
CA SER A 126 9.68 1.74 4.16
C SER A 126 9.56 2.73 2.99
N PHE A 127 8.33 3.06 2.60
CA PHE A 127 8.05 4.00 1.50
C PHE A 127 8.18 5.47 1.93
N GLU A 128 7.91 5.79 3.20
CA GLU A 128 8.17 7.12 3.76
C GLU A 128 9.66 7.46 3.82
N THR A 129 10.49 6.48 4.16
CA THR A 129 11.94 6.68 4.29
C THR A 129 12.62 6.74 2.91
N ASN A 130 12.07 6.05 1.90
CA ASN A 130 12.68 5.95 0.57
C ASN A 130 11.64 6.25 -0.54
N PRO A 131 11.07 7.47 -0.59
CA PRO A 131 9.96 7.80 -1.48
C PRO A 131 10.31 7.72 -2.97
N GLU A 132 11.58 7.83 -3.34
CA GLU A 132 12.07 7.64 -4.72
C GLU A 132 11.81 6.23 -5.27
N HIS A 133 11.55 5.25 -4.40
CA HIS A 133 11.22 3.89 -4.78
C HIS A 133 9.74 3.64 -5.05
N TRP A 134 8.85 4.62 -4.86
CA TRP A 134 7.45 4.51 -5.32
C TRP A 134 7.34 4.12 -6.80
N ALA A 135 8.27 4.60 -7.63
CA ALA A 135 8.33 4.27 -9.05
C ALA A 135 8.51 2.77 -9.32
N SER A 136 8.98 1.98 -8.35
CA SER A 136 9.09 0.52 -8.50
C SER A 136 7.73 -0.17 -8.60
N ILE A 137 6.67 0.37 -8.00
CA ILE A 137 5.33 -0.23 -8.02
C ILE A 137 4.80 -0.37 -9.46
N HIS A 138 5.21 0.51 -10.37
CA HIS A 138 4.85 0.45 -11.80
C HIS A 138 5.26 -0.84 -12.50
N TYR A 139 6.19 -1.59 -11.93
CA TYR A 139 6.72 -2.83 -12.50
C TYR A 139 6.13 -4.09 -11.84
N ILE A 140 5.30 -3.96 -10.81
CA ILE A 140 4.83 -5.09 -10.00
C ILE A 140 4.00 -6.10 -10.79
N ASN A 141 3.22 -5.61 -11.77
CA ASN A 141 2.36 -6.42 -12.64
C ASN A 141 2.91 -6.63 -14.06
N ASN A 142 4.20 -6.35 -14.28
CA ASN A 142 4.86 -6.64 -15.55
C ASN A 142 5.29 -8.12 -15.62
N GLY A 143 5.79 -8.53 -16.79
CA GLY A 143 6.31 -9.88 -17.00
C GLY A 143 5.27 -10.97 -16.73
N LYS A 144 5.65 -11.94 -15.89
CA LYS A 144 4.84 -13.12 -15.56
C LYS A 144 3.82 -12.88 -14.46
N ALA A 145 3.68 -11.66 -13.96
CA ALA A 145 2.81 -11.36 -12.83
C ALA A 145 1.37 -11.87 -13.00
N LYS A 146 0.87 -11.94 -14.24
CA LYS A 146 -0.49 -12.41 -14.59
C LYS A 146 -0.70 -13.93 -14.49
N GLU A 147 0.38 -14.69 -14.41
CA GLU A 147 0.37 -16.14 -14.24
C GLU A 147 0.12 -16.52 -12.77
N GLU A 148 -0.19 -17.79 -12.51
CA GLU A 148 -0.24 -18.32 -11.15
C GLU A 148 1.19 -18.53 -10.64
N LEU A 149 1.64 -17.59 -9.80
CA LEU A 149 2.96 -17.61 -9.18
C LEU A 149 2.82 -17.80 -7.67
N THR A 150 3.76 -18.50 -7.06
CA THR A 150 3.98 -18.37 -5.61
C THR A 150 4.34 -16.92 -5.28
N PHE A 151 4.11 -16.48 -4.05
CA PHE A 151 4.44 -15.10 -3.67
C PHE A 151 5.95 -14.81 -3.79
N GLN A 152 6.82 -15.81 -3.57
CA GLN A 152 8.26 -15.65 -3.78
C GLN A 152 8.59 -15.41 -5.25
N GLU A 153 8.02 -16.19 -6.16
CA GLU A 153 8.18 -15.98 -7.61
C GLU A 153 7.60 -14.64 -8.06
N TYR A 154 6.49 -14.21 -7.47
CA TYR A 154 5.89 -12.89 -7.73
C TYR A 154 6.81 -11.74 -7.32
N MET A 155 7.43 -11.82 -6.13
CA MET A 155 8.41 -10.85 -5.66
C MET A 155 9.69 -10.87 -6.51
N LYS A 156 10.11 -12.05 -6.98
CA LYS A 156 11.25 -12.19 -7.89
C LYS A 156 10.94 -11.58 -9.26
N ASN A 157 9.74 -11.80 -9.80
CA ASN A 157 9.27 -11.15 -11.01
C ASN A 157 9.26 -9.63 -10.86
N TRP A 158 8.75 -9.09 -9.74
CA TRP A 158 8.80 -7.65 -9.49
C TRP A 158 10.23 -7.10 -9.46
N LEU A 159 11.17 -7.82 -8.84
CA LEU A 159 12.59 -7.47 -8.85
C LEU A 159 13.15 -7.45 -10.28
N ASP A 160 12.92 -8.50 -11.05
CA ASP A 160 13.48 -8.68 -12.40
C ASP A 160 12.96 -7.65 -13.41
N GLU A 161 11.67 -7.31 -13.30
CA GLU A 161 11.01 -6.31 -14.14
C GLU A 161 11.35 -4.87 -13.72
N SER A 162 11.88 -4.66 -12.51
CA SER A 162 12.21 -3.33 -12.00
C SER A 162 13.61 -2.86 -12.41
N PRO A 163 13.80 -1.56 -12.68
CA PRO A 163 15.13 -0.98 -12.85
C PRO A 163 16.06 -1.25 -11.66
N LYS A 164 17.35 -1.53 -11.93
CA LYS A 164 18.36 -1.89 -10.91
C LYS A 164 18.44 -0.93 -9.71
N LYS A 165 18.18 0.36 -9.92
CA LYS A 165 18.15 1.36 -8.84
C LYS A 165 17.15 1.03 -7.73
N HIS A 166 16.12 0.22 -8.01
CA HIS A 166 15.11 -0.17 -7.02
C HIS A 166 15.37 -1.52 -6.35
N HIS A 167 16.38 -2.29 -6.80
CA HIS A 167 16.56 -3.68 -6.36
C HIS A 167 16.82 -3.82 -4.87
N ILE A 168 17.67 -2.97 -4.29
CA ILE A 168 17.97 -2.99 -2.85
C ILE A 168 16.69 -2.77 -2.02
N PHE A 169 15.85 -1.83 -2.46
CA PHE A 169 14.57 -1.57 -1.82
C PHE A 169 13.62 -2.77 -1.93
N ILE A 170 13.46 -3.35 -3.12
CA ILE A 170 12.59 -4.53 -3.32
C ILE A 170 13.07 -5.71 -2.46
N HIS A 171 14.37 -5.97 -2.40
CA HIS A 171 14.95 -6.97 -1.48
C HIS A 171 14.62 -6.69 -0.02
N SER A 172 14.65 -5.42 0.41
CA SER A 172 14.29 -5.03 1.76
C SER A 172 12.81 -5.33 2.09
N ILE A 173 11.90 -5.09 1.13
CA ILE A 173 10.48 -5.39 1.28
C ILE A 173 10.26 -6.91 1.34
N ALA A 174 10.89 -7.67 0.44
CA ALA A 174 10.84 -9.12 0.43
C ALA A 174 11.32 -9.71 1.76
N ARG A 175 12.49 -9.26 2.26
CA ARG A 175 13.02 -9.69 3.56
C ARG A 175 12.07 -9.38 4.70
N LYS A 176 11.44 -8.20 4.70
CA LYS A 176 10.46 -7.81 5.73
C LYS A 176 9.25 -8.76 5.76
N LEU A 177 8.85 -9.29 4.61
CA LEU A 177 7.80 -10.30 4.45
C LEU A 177 8.30 -11.75 4.62
N GLY A 178 9.58 -11.96 4.96
CA GLY A 178 10.16 -13.29 5.13
C GLY A 178 10.46 -14.03 3.81
N ILE A 179 10.56 -13.30 2.70
CA ILE A 179 10.84 -13.84 1.37
C ILE A 179 12.32 -13.64 1.03
N SER A 180 12.97 -14.69 0.56
CA SER A 180 14.32 -14.65 0.00
C SER A 180 14.25 -14.53 -1.52
N LEU A 181 14.97 -13.55 -2.08
CA LEU A 181 15.06 -13.26 -3.53
C LEU A 181 16.47 -13.50 -4.06
#